data_AF-A0A966W1K7-F1
#
_entry.id   AF-A0A966W1K7-F1
#
_cell.length_a   1.000
_cell.length_b   1.000
_cell.length_c   1.000
_cell.angle_alpha   90.00
_cell.angle_beta   90.00
_cell.angle_gamma   90.00
#
_symmetry.space_group_name_H-M   'P 1'
#
loop_
_entity.id
_entity.type
_entity.pdbx_description
1 polymer ?
#
loop_
_entity_poly.entity_id
_entity_poly.type
_entity_poly.pdbx_seq_one_letter_code
_entity_poly.pdbx_strand_id
1 'polypeptide(L)'
;MVIPGFIGTIVALMPFVAKWKHGHRFNVLFIGTLLLAAITLGRIAVNEDNKDETYLTAKAQAVVAGERIRQLTTERGIPPSGAAALLRDDPYTQGPKLFAKNCASCHRFDGHDGTGHHPLTTWTVRQGETWETVAEFRFMKPEQLRDLNKDLSTRALKTGDNLTVPVRPWAPDLKGFGSREWIAGLLDPAQVDGAHYYGGTKFKDGKMSKWVKKNATPEKAEDLKKVIAALSAEAKLKSQIGADKADAELIKQGRALMTGDLACTDCHSFGKKDPDATAPDLTAYGSRGWITRFISNPSHPDFYGKRNDRMQSFADKQILDAKQIGLLADWLRGEWYVPPKSVAK
;
A
#
# COMPACT_ATOMS: atom_id res chain seq x y z
N MET A 1 -12.03 15.11 43.86
CA MET A 1 -13.19 14.29 44.30
C MET A 1 -14.17 15.00 45.24
N VAL A 2 -14.03 16.31 45.52
CA VAL A 2 -14.92 17.01 46.46
C VAL A 2 -16.31 17.29 45.87
N ILE A 3 -16.38 17.63 44.57
CA ILE A 3 -17.63 18.01 43.90
C ILE A 3 -18.62 16.84 43.76
N PRO A 4 -18.23 15.63 43.28
CA PRO A 4 -19.17 14.50 43.21
C PRO A 4 -19.69 14.06 44.60
N GLY A 5 -18.82 14.08 45.61
CA GLY A 5 -19.21 13.74 46.99
C GLY A 5 -20.21 14.73 47.58
N PHE A 6 -20.03 16.02 47.31
CA PHE A 6 -20.96 17.07 47.74
C PHE A 6 -22.34 16.95 47.05
N ILE A 7 -22.36 16.76 45.73
CA ILE A 7 -23.60 16.54 44.97
C ILE A 7 -24.33 15.29 45.48
N GLY A 8 -23.60 14.18 45.67
CA GLY A 8 -24.17 12.93 46.21
C GLY A 8 -24.79 13.11 47.61
N THR A 9 -24.15 13.89 48.47
CA THR A 9 -24.66 14.20 49.82
C THR A 9 -25.96 15.02 49.77
N ILE A 10 -26.03 16.03 48.90
CA ILE A 10 -27.26 16.82 48.71
C ILE A 10 -28.40 15.94 48.21
N VAL A 11 -28.13 15.07 47.23
CA VAL A 11 -29.13 14.13 46.69
C VAL A 11 -29.63 13.17 47.77
N ALA A 12 -28.75 12.63 48.63
CA ALA A 12 -29.14 11.75 49.72
C ALA A 12 -30.05 12.44 50.77
N LEU A 13 -29.90 13.74 50.98
CA LEU A 13 -30.71 14.52 51.92
C LEU A 13 -32.06 14.98 51.33
N MET A 14 -32.28 14.86 50.02
CA MET A 14 -33.49 15.32 49.34
C MET A 14 -34.81 14.77 49.93
N PRO A 15 -34.94 13.48 50.33
CA PRO A 15 -36.19 12.96 50.90
C PRO A 15 -36.60 13.63 52.22
N PHE A 16 -35.61 14.14 52.97
CA PHE A 16 -35.84 14.83 54.24
C PHE A 16 -36.14 16.31 54.03
N VAL A 17 -35.41 16.96 53.12
CA VAL A 17 -35.58 18.38 52.78
C VAL A 17 -36.88 18.64 51.99
N ALA A 18 -37.33 17.68 51.18
CA ALA A 18 -38.56 17.78 50.39
C ALA A 18 -39.85 17.84 51.23
N LYS A 19 -39.80 17.51 52.53
CA LYS A 19 -40.97 17.54 53.43
C LYS A 19 -41.54 18.95 53.65
N TRP A 20 -40.79 20.00 53.32
CA TRP A 20 -41.20 21.41 53.45
C TRP A 20 -41.32 22.07 52.08
N LYS A 21 -42.30 22.99 51.91
CA LYS A 21 -42.60 23.66 50.62
C LYS A 21 -41.38 24.34 49.97
N HIS A 22 -40.52 24.96 50.78
CA HIS A 22 -39.29 25.61 50.28
C HIS A 22 -38.19 24.62 49.91
N GLY A 23 -38.07 23.51 50.65
CA GLY A 23 -37.09 22.46 50.38
C GLY A 23 -37.41 21.66 49.11
N HIS A 24 -38.70 21.44 48.82
CA HIS A 24 -39.12 20.88 47.53
C HIS A 24 -38.73 21.79 46.35
N ARG A 25 -38.98 23.10 46.45
CA ARG A 25 -38.57 24.08 45.40
C ARG A 25 -37.06 24.13 45.21
N PHE A 26 -36.28 24.03 46.30
CA PHE A 26 -34.82 23.92 46.24
C PHE A 26 -34.38 22.67 45.49
N ASN A 27 -34.94 21.49 45.81
CA ASN A 27 -34.58 20.24 45.13
C ASN A 27 -34.87 20.30 43.63
N VAL A 28 -36.02 20.86 43.23
CA VAL A 28 -36.39 21.02 41.81
C VAL A 28 -35.42 21.95 41.08
N LEU A 29 -35.07 23.09 41.66
CA LEU A 29 -34.09 24.01 41.06
C LEU A 29 -32.70 23.38 40.98
N PHE A 30 -32.25 22.70 42.04
CA PHE A 30 -30.95 22.05 42.09
C PHE A 30 -30.82 20.98 40.99
N ILE A 31 -31.79 20.06 40.88
CA ILE A 31 -31.81 19.06 39.80
C ILE A 31 -31.91 19.72 38.43
N GLY A 32 -32.75 20.75 38.26
CA GLY A 32 -32.87 21.50 37.01
C GLY A 32 -31.55 22.14 36.58
N THR A 33 -30.79 22.72 37.51
CA THR A 33 -29.48 23.31 37.23
C THR A 33 -28.43 22.25 36.88
N LEU A 34 -28.43 21.09 37.57
CA LEU A 34 -27.52 19.99 37.23
C LEU A 34 -27.81 19.41 35.85
N LEU A 35 -29.08 19.24 35.48
CA LEU A 35 -29.49 18.80 34.15
C LEU A 35 -29.07 19.82 33.08
N LEU A 36 -29.30 21.11 33.32
CA LEU A 36 -28.87 22.18 32.40
C LEU A 36 -27.34 22.18 32.24
N ALA A 37 -26.60 22.01 33.33
CA ALA A 37 -25.14 21.94 33.31
C ALA A 37 -24.65 20.71 32.52
N ALA A 38 -25.24 19.54 32.75
CA ALA A 38 -24.91 18.32 32.02
C ALA A 38 -25.20 18.44 30.51
N ILE A 39 -26.34 19.03 30.13
CA ILE A 39 -26.69 19.29 28.73
C ILE A 39 -25.69 20.29 28.11
N THR A 40 -25.36 21.36 28.83
CA THR A 40 -24.42 22.39 28.35
C THR A 40 -23.03 21.79 28.13
N LEU A 41 -22.52 21.04 29.11
CA LEU A 41 -21.22 20.37 28.99
C LEU A 41 -21.22 19.32 27.88
N GLY A 42 -22.30 18.54 27.73
CA GLY A 42 -22.44 17.59 26.63
C GLY A 42 -22.43 18.26 25.27
N ARG A 43 -23.08 19.43 25.13
CA ARG A 43 -23.03 20.22 23.88
C ARG A 43 -21.64 20.78 23.59
N ILE A 44 -20.92 21.24 24.62
CA ILE A 44 -19.54 21.72 24.47
C ILE A 44 -18.66 20.56 24.00
N ALA A 45 -18.71 19.40 24.66
CA ALA A 45 -17.94 18.22 24.29
C ALA A 45 -18.21 17.77 22.84
N VAL A 46 -19.48 17.66 22.45
CA VAL A 46 -19.84 17.29 21.06
C VAL A 46 -19.35 18.33 20.04
N ASN A 47 -19.39 19.61 20.38
CA ASN A 47 -18.91 20.69 19.51
C ASN A 47 -17.37 20.70 19.40
N GLU A 48 -16.66 20.36 20.48
CA GLU A 48 -15.21 20.16 20.48
C GLU A 48 -14.84 18.95 19.62
N ASP A 49 -15.48 17.80 19.84
CA ASP A 49 -15.25 16.58 19.06
C ASP A 49 -15.51 16.81 17.57
N ASN A 50 -16.59 17.52 17.21
CA ASN A 50 -16.92 17.82 15.81
C ASN A 50 -15.90 18.76 15.12
N LYS A 51 -15.01 19.39 15.86
CA LYS A 51 -13.90 20.21 15.33
C LYS A 51 -12.56 19.50 15.39
N ASP A 52 -12.48 18.36 16.08
CA ASP A 52 -11.27 17.57 16.18
C ASP A 52 -11.08 16.69 14.93
N GLU A 53 -10.03 16.97 14.17
CA GLU A 53 -9.72 16.28 12.92
C GLU A 53 -9.43 14.77 13.13
N THR A 54 -8.85 14.41 14.28
CA THR A 54 -8.55 13.02 14.63
C THR A 54 -9.84 12.24 14.84
N TYR A 55 -10.80 12.81 15.58
CA TYR A 55 -12.12 12.23 15.78
C TYR A 55 -12.89 12.11 14.45
N LEU A 56 -12.91 13.17 13.64
CA LEU A 56 -13.58 13.14 12.34
C LEU A 56 -13.00 12.05 11.42
N THR A 57 -11.68 11.91 11.39
CA THR A 57 -10.98 10.86 10.64
C THR A 57 -11.31 9.47 11.17
N ALA A 58 -11.24 9.27 12.50
CA ALA A 58 -11.56 7.99 13.14
C ALA A 58 -13.03 7.59 12.91
N LYS A 59 -13.95 8.56 12.98
CA LYS A 59 -15.38 8.36 12.70
C LYS A 59 -15.61 7.96 11.24
N ALA A 60 -14.97 8.64 10.28
CA ALA A 60 -15.05 8.28 8.86
C ALA A 60 -14.50 6.87 8.60
N GLN A 61 -13.35 6.54 9.20
CA GLN A 61 -12.77 5.19 9.12
C GLN A 61 -13.68 4.13 9.73
N ALA A 62 -14.36 4.43 10.85
CA ALA A 62 -15.31 3.51 11.48
C ALA A 62 -16.53 3.22 10.60
N VAL A 63 -17.05 4.23 9.88
CA VAL A 63 -18.14 4.04 8.91
C VAL A 63 -17.70 3.11 7.78
N VAL A 64 -16.56 3.39 7.14
CA VAL A 64 -16.00 2.56 6.05
C VAL A 64 -15.73 1.12 6.53
N ALA A 65 -15.17 0.98 7.74
CA ALA A 65 -14.93 -0.33 8.35
C ALA A 65 -16.23 -1.10 8.60
N GLY A 66 -17.28 -0.42 9.08
CA GLY A 66 -18.60 -1.01 9.29
C GLY A 66 -19.25 -1.51 8.00
N GLU A 67 -19.17 -0.72 6.92
CA GLU A 67 -19.63 -1.14 5.59
C GLU A 67 -18.86 -2.35 5.07
N ARG A 68 -17.53 -2.35 5.22
CA ARG A 68 -16.69 -3.47 4.81
C ARG A 68 -17.01 -4.75 5.59
N ILE A 69 -17.26 -4.65 6.90
CA ILE A 69 -17.73 -5.79 7.72
C ILE A 69 -19.04 -6.35 7.17
N ARG A 70 -20.01 -5.49 6.83
CA ARG A 70 -21.29 -5.94 6.26
C ARG A 70 -21.09 -6.71 4.96
N GLN A 71 -20.25 -6.19 4.06
CA GLN A 71 -19.92 -6.89 2.80
C GLN A 71 -19.29 -8.26 3.04
N LEU A 72 -18.31 -8.35 3.94
CA LEU A 72 -17.61 -9.61 4.25
C LEU A 72 -18.53 -10.60 4.97
N THR A 73 -19.47 -10.11 5.77
CA THR A 73 -20.45 -10.95 6.48
C THR A 73 -21.42 -11.61 5.51
N THR A 74 -21.86 -10.92 4.46
CA THR A 74 -22.71 -11.51 3.41
C THR A 74 -22.03 -12.70 2.73
N GLU A 75 -20.71 -12.66 2.58
CA GLU A 75 -19.93 -13.71 1.92
C GLU A 75 -19.54 -14.86 2.87
N ARG A 76 -19.11 -14.54 4.10
CA ARG A 76 -18.43 -15.50 5.00
C ARG A 76 -19.16 -15.77 6.33
N GLY A 77 -20.21 -15.02 6.62
CA GLY A 77 -20.82 -14.99 7.95
C GLY A 77 -19.94 -14.30 9.01
N ILE A 78 -20.43 -14.24 10.25
CA ILE A 78 -19.67 -13.70 11.39
C ILE A 78 -18.96 -14.87 12.09
N PRO A 79 -17.62 -14.83 12.23
CA PRO A 79 -16.90 -15.90 12.90
C PRO A 79 -17.11 -15.84 14.43
N PRO A 80 -16.87 -16.95 15.17
CA PRO A 80 -16.96 -16.98 16.64
C PRO A 80 -16.08 -15.93 17.34
N SER A 81 -14.97 -15.54 16.72
CA SER A 81 -14.08 -14.46 17.20
C SER A 81 -14.65 -13.04 17.02
N GLY A 82 -15.86 -12.90 16.47
CA GLY A 82 -16.56 -11.64 16.26
C GLY A 82 -16.29 -10.97 14.91
N ALA A 83 -17.17 -10.05 14.53
CA ALA A 83 -17.18 -9.39 13.22
C ALA A 83 -15.90 -8.59 12.90
N ALA A 84 -15.22 -8.06 13.92
CA ALA A 84 -13.95 -7.34 13.75
C ALA A 84 -12.83 -8.24 13.21
N ALA A 85 -12.91 -9.56 13.38
CA ALA A 85 -11.96 -10.50 12.81
C ALA A 85 -11.97 -10.48 11.27
N LEU A 86 -13.13 -10.20 10.66
CA LEU A 86 -13.27 -10.12 9.21
C LEU A 86 -12.33 -9.05 8.62
N LEU A 87 -12.19 -7.90 9.30
CA LEU A 87 -11.27 -6.85 8.85
C LEU A 87 -9.81 -7.22 9.08
N ARG A 88 -9.49 -7.99 10.12
CA ARG A 88 -8.11 -8.45 10.39
C ARG A 88 -7.65 -9.50 9.38
N ASP A 89 -8.58 -10.18 8.73
CA ASP A 89 -8.33 -11.26 7.77
C ASP A 89 -8.62 -10.82 6.33
N ASP A 90 -8.88 -9.53 6.10
CA ASP A 90 -9.21 -8.96 4.80
C ASP A 90 -7.99 -8.28 4.18
N PRO A 91 -7.43 -8.83 3.09
CA PRO A 91 -6.29 -8.23 2.39
C PRO A 91 -6.55 -6.78 1.96
N TYR A 92 -7.79 -6.45 1.59
CA TYR A 92 -8.16 -5.11 1.14
C TYR A 92 -7.92 -4.03 2.22
N THR A 93 -8.22 -4.35 3.48
CA THR A 93 -8.08 -3.38 4.59
C THR A 93 -6.74 -3.47 5.30
N GLN A 94 -6.12 -4.65 5.36
CA GLN A 94 -4.82 -4.82 6.04
C GLN A 94 -3.63 -4.57 5.12
N GLY A 95 -3.73 -4.93 3.84
CA GLY A 95 -2.64 -4.81 2.86
C GLY A 95 -2.04 -3.41 2.79
N PRO A 96 -2.83 -2.34 2.57
CA PRO A 96 -2.33 -0.96 2.56
C PRO A 96 -1.57 -0.57 3.84
N LYS A 97 -2.10 -0.97 5.00
CA LYS A 97 -1.51 -0.64 6.32
C LYS A 97 -0.18 -1.37 6.53
N LEU A 98 -0.14 -2.65 6.18
CA LEU A 98 1.07 -3.46 6.25
C LEU A 98 2.13 -2.93 5.28
N PHE A 99 1.73 -2.54 4.07
CA PHE A 99 2.64 -2.03 3.05
C PHE A 99 3.22 -0.66 3.44
N ALA A 100 2.38 0.28 3.88
CA ALA A 100 2.82 1.59 4.35
C ALA A 100 3.84 1.47 5.49
N LYS A 101 3.57 0.58 6.44
CA LYS A 101 4.43 0.38 7.61
C LYS A 101 5.77 -0.28 7.28
N ASN A 102 5.78 -1.26 6.37
CA ASN A 102 6.93 -2.17 6.22
C ASN A 102 7.62 -2.13 4.85
N CYS A 103 6.95 -1.61 3.81
CA CYS A 103 7.43 -1.66 2.43
C CYS A 103 7.61 -0.27 1.81
N ALA A 104 6.82 0.71 2.23
CA ALA A 104 6.81 2.05 1.64
C ALA A 104 8.07 2.89 1.92
N SER A 105 9.00 2.41 2.75
CA SER A 105 10.33 3.03 2.85
C SER A 105 11.14 2.88 1.56
N CYS A 106 10.87 1.84 0.76
CA CYS A 106 11.60 1.55 -0.48
C CYS A 106 10.68 1.47 -1.70
N HIS A 107 9.53 0.80 -1.57
CA HIS A 107 8.59 0.58 -2.65
C HIS A 107 7.53 1.68 -2.71
N ARG A 108 6.92 1.82 -3.89
CA ARG A 108 5.67 2.57 -4.07
C ARG A 108 4.58 1.62 -4.55
N PHE A 109 3.35 2.07 -4.38
CA PHE A 109 2.19 1.47 -5.00
C PHE A 109 1.50 2.60 -5.74
N ASP A 110 1.63 2.64 -7.06
CA ASP A 110 1.09 3.70 -7.91
C ASP A 110 1.57 5.10 -7.47
N GLY A 111 2.87 5.20 -7.15
CA GLY A 111 3.49 6.44 -6.67
C GLY A 111 3.17 6.84 -5.22
N HIS A 112 2.32 6.11 -4.50
CA HIS A 112 1.97 6.38 -3.10
C HIS A 112 2.45 5.26 -2.15
N ASP A 113 2.23 5.42 -0.85
CA ASP A 113 2.68 4.51 0.21
C ASP A 113 1.76 3.30 0.45
N GLY A 114 0.89 2.96 -0.51
CA GLY A 114 -0.19 1.99 -0.36
C GLY A 114 -1.50 2.53 0.26
N THR A 115 -1.48 3.61 1.04
CA THR A 115 -2.69 4.21 1.65
C THR A 115 -3.27 5.41 0.90
N GLY A 116 -2.64 5.76 -0.23
CA GLY A 116 -2.96 6.95 -1.03
C GLY A 116 -2.14 8.18 -0.62
N HIS A 117 -1.28 8.09 0.40
CA HIS A 117 -0.41 9.19 0.79
C HIS A 117 0.89 9.17 -0.03
N HIS A 118 1.26 10.32 -0.59
CA HIS A 118 2.53 10.50 -1.31
C HIS A 118 3.58 11.03 -0.33
N PRO A 119 4.58 10.23 0.07
CA PRO A 119 5.55 10.64 1.08
C PRO A 119 6.43 11.79 0.53
N LEU A 120 6.45 12.90 1.26
CA LEU A 120 7.26 14.08 0.98
C LEU A 120 8.41 14.20 1.99
N THR A 121 9.50 14.82 1.58
CA THR A 121 10.66 15.13 2.44
C THR A 121 11.23 16.50 2.07
N THR A 122 11.96 17.10 2.99
CA THR A 122 12.77 18.28 2.70
C THR A 122 14.08 17.87 2.02
N TRP A 123 14.48 18.60 0.99
CA TRP A 123 15.77 18.51 0.33
C TRP A 123 16.48 19.86 0.38
N THR A 124 17.65 19.88 1.00
CA THR A 124 18.50 21.07 1.00
C THR A 124 19.35 21.11 -0.26
N VAL A 125 19.16 22.15 -1.07
CA VAL A 125 19.85 22.36 -2.34
C VAL A 125 21.35 22.48 -2.11
N ARG A 126 22.12 21.69 -2.86
CA ARG A 126 23.59 21.68 -2.83
C ARG A 126 24.17 22.61 -3.89
N GLN A 127 25.48 22.85 -3.81
CA GLN A 127 26.16 23.66 -4.80
C GLN A 127 26.05 23.03 -6.21
N GLY A 128 25.61 23.84 -7.18
CA GLY A 128 25.45 23.41 -8.59
C GLY A 128 24.13 22.70 -8.91
N GLU A 129 23.28 22.45 -7.92
CA GLU A 129 21.96 21.85 -8.18
C GLU A 129 20.99 22.86 -8.80
N THR A 130 20.37 22.45 -9.91
CA THR A 130 19.28 23.16 -10.58
C THR A 130 17.96 22.41 -10.42
N TRP A 131 16.85 23.06 -10.77
CA TRP A 131 15.53 22.42 -10.80
C TRP A 131 15.54 21.12 -11.62
N GLU A 132 16.24 21.12 -12.74
CA GLU A 132 16.36 19.98 -13.65
C GLU A 132 17.11 18.83 -13.00
N THR A 133 18.29 19.09 -12.42
CA THR A 133 19.10 18.05 -11.77
C THR A 133 18.40 17.43 -10.55
N VAL A 134 17.70 18.25 -9.75
CA VAL A 134 16.96 17.76 -8.58
C VAL A 134 15.73 16.97 -9.02
N ALA A 135 14.99 17.45 -10.01
CA ALA A 135 13.81 16.77 -10.55
C ALA A 135 14.19 15.42 -11.17
N GLU A 136 15.27 15.37 -11.96
CA GLU A 136 15.81 14.12 -12.51
C GLU A 136 16.17 13.13 -11.40
N PHE A 137 16.92 13.58 -10.38
CA PHE A 137 17.29 12.72 -9.25
C PHE A 137 16.06 12.21 -8.46
N ARG A 138 14.96 12.95 -8.52
CA ARG A 138 13.67 12.62 -7.89
C ARG A 138 12.70 11.88 -8.81
N PHE A 139 13.12 11.57 -10.03
CA PHE A 139 12.29 10.94 -11.06
C PHE A 139 10.97 11.67 -11.31
N MET A 140 11.02 13.00 -11.37
CA MET A 140 9.88 13.84 -11.66
C MET A 140 10.24 14.91 -12.68
N LYS A 141 9.24 15.58 -13.24
CA LYS A 141 9.48 16.70 -14.16
C LYS A 141 9.81 17.98 -13.39
N PRO A 142 10.66 18.88 -13.94
CA PRO A 142 11.01 20.14 -13.28
C PRO A 142 9.79 21.01 -12.95
N GLU A 143 8.75 20.99 -13.80
CA GLU A 143 7.52 21.74 -13.58
C GLU A 143 6.77 21.24 -12.35
N GLN A 144 6.68 19.92 -12.19
CA GLN A 144 6.05 19.31 -11.00
C GLN A 144 6.81 19.65 -9.72
N LEU A 145 8.14 19.75 -9.80
CA LEU A 145 8.97 20.13 -8.66
C LEU A 145 8.76 21.59 -8.28
N ARG A 146 8.60 22.48 -9.27
CA ARG A 146 8.25 23.90 -9.06
C ARG A 146 6.85 24.05 -8.48
N ASP A 147 5.89 23.26 -8.93
CA ASP A 147 4.51 23.28 -8.42
C ASP A 147 4.41 22.89 -6.93
N LEU A 148 5.30 22.00 -6.47
CA LEU A 148 5.44 21.66 -5.04
C LEU A 148 6.09 22.78 -4.21
N ASN A 149 6.81 23.69 -4.85
CA ASN A 149 7.64 24.72 -4.22
C ASN A 149 7.31 26.11 -4.79
N LYS A 150 6.02 26.46 -4.77
CA LYS A 150 5.51 27.68 -5.44
C LYS A 150 6.20 28.95 -4.98
N ASP A 151 6.56 29.02 -3.70
CA ASP A 151 7.28 30.11 -3.07
C ASP A 151 8.69 30.34 -3.64
N LEU A 152 9.33 29.30 -4.17
CA LEU A 152 10.67 29.36 -4.76
C LEU A 152 10.66 29.28 -6.29
N SER A 153 9.53 28.90 -6.89
CA SER A 153 9.38 28.52 -8.30
C SER A 153 9.79 29.59 -9.33
N THR A 154 9.81 30.87 -8.96
CA THR A 154 10.05 32.01 -9.87
C THR A 154 11.53 32.34 -10.07
N ARG A 155 12.44 31.70 -9.35
CA ARG A 155 13.88 31.98 -9.42
C ARG A 155 14.71 30.70 -9.58
N ALA A 156 16.00 30.90 -9.89
CA ALA A 156 16.98 29.83 -9.80
C ALA A 156 17.19 29.38 -8.34
N LEU A 157 17.47 28.09 -8.16
CA LEU A 157 17.80 27.51 -6.87
C LEU A 157 19.13 28.08 -6.35
N LYS A 158 19.20 28.28 -5.04
CA LYS A 158 20.41 28.70 -4.32
C LYS A 158 20.78 27.62 -3.32
N THR A 159 22.08 27.44 -3.10
CA THR A 159 22.58 26.53 -2.06
C THR A 159 21.98 26.89 -0.70
N GLY A 160 21.45 25.89 -0.01
CA GLY A 160 20.74 26.06 1.27
C GLY A 160 19.23 26.26 1.14
N ASP A 161 18.68 26.43 -0.06
CA ASP A 161 17.23 26.40 -0.26
C ASP A 161 16.66 25.04 0.18
N ASN A 162 15.51 25.06 0.86
CA ASN A 162 14.82 23.85 1.28
C ASN A 162 13.61 23.59 0.37
N LEU A 163 13.69 22.51 -0.41
CA LEU A 163 12.62 22.08 -1.30
C LEU A 163 11.80 20.98 -0.66
N THR A 164 10.48 21.08 -0.80
CA THR A 164 9.56 19.95 -0.63
C THR A 164 9.65 19.07 -1.86
N VAL A 165 10.11 17.83 -1.68
CA VAL A 165 10.30 16.86 -2.76
C VAL A 165 9.65 15.53 -2.39
N PRO A 166 9.20 14.72 -3.37
CA PRO A 166 8.79 13.36 -3.09
C PRO A 166 9.98 12.54 -2.57
N VAL A 167 9.71 11.61 -1.66
CA VAL A 167 10.72 10.65 -1.23
C VAL A 167 11.06 9.75 -2.42
N ARG A 168 12.31 9.80 -2.86
CA ARG A 168 12.84 8.98 -3.96
C ARG A 168 12.57 7.49 -3.68
N PRO A 169 11.92 6.76 -4.60
CA PRO A 169 11.78 5.31 -4.47
C PRO A 169 13.14 4.62 -4.62
N TRP A 170 13.35 3.59 -3.82
CA TRP A 170 14.60 2.82 -3.77
C TRP A 170 14.41 1.36 -4.21
N ALA A 171 13.21 1.04 -4.70
CA ALA A 171 12.79 -0.25 -5.21
C ALA A 171 11.61 -0.05 -6.20
N PRO A 172 11.27 -1.07 -7.03
CA PRO A 172 10.19 -0.96 -8.01
C PRO A 172 8.83 -0.56 -7.41
N ASP A 173 8.00 0.08 -8.22
CA ASP A 173 6.57 0.22 -7.91
C ASP A 173 5.88 -1.14 -8.05
N LEU A 174 5.05 -1.50 -7.07
CA LEU A 174 4.42 -2.82 -6.99
C LEU A 174 2.94 -2.83 -7.41
N LYS A 175 2.40 -1.70 -7.88
CA LYS A 175 1.06 -1.64 -8.46
C LYS A 175 0.97 -2.55 -9.68
N GLY A 176 0.06 -3.52 -9.62
CA GLY A 176 -0.16 -4.46 -10.73
C GLY A 176 1.00 -5.42 -10.96
N PHE A 177 1.86 -5.65 -9.97
CA PHE A 177 2.96 -6.60 -10.07
C PHE A 177 2.50 -7.97 -10.59
N GLY A 178 3.20 -8.48 -11.61
CA GLY A 178 2.87 -9.75 -12.27
C GLY A 178 1.77 -9.66 -13.34
N SER A 179 1.18 -8.48 -13.55
CA SER A 179 0.27 -8.25 -14.68
C SER A 179 1.03 -8.06 -16.00
N ARG A 180 0.33 -8.23 -17.12
CA ARG A 180 0.89 -7.97 -18.45
C ARG A 180 1.40 -6.53 -18.60
N GLU A 181 0.68 -5.56 -18.05
CA GLU A 181 1.07 -4.14 -18.07
C GLU A 181 2.39 -3.89 -17.32
N TRP A 182 2.49 -4.42 -16.11
CA TRP A 182 3.70 -4.27 -15.28
C TRP A 182 4.91 -4.96 -15.93
N ILE A 183 4.73 -6.16 -16.48
CA ILE A 183 5.82 -6.88 -17.15
C ILE A 183 6.20 -6.18 -18.47
N ALA A 184 5.24 -5.60 -19.20
CA ALA A 184 5.51 -4.86 -20.42
C ALA A 184 6.43 -3.66 -20.16
N GLY A 185 6.18 -2.87 -19.11
CA GLY A 185 7.07 -1.77 -18.76
C GLY A 185 8.42 -2.23 -18.18
N LEU A 186 8.48 -3.38 -17.49
CA LEU A 186 9.77 -3.98 -17.09
C LEU A 186 10.62 -4.36 -18.31
N LEU A 187 9.98 -4.80 -19.39
CA LEU A 187 10.62 -5.17 -20.66
C LEU A 187 10.68 -4.02 -21.67
N ASP A 188 10.42 -2.78 -21.24
CA ASP A 188 10.55 -1.58 -22.07
C ASP A 188 11.94 -0.92 -21.84
N PRO A 189 12.78 -0.80 -22.88
CA PRO A 189 14.09 -0.13 -22.80
C PRO A 189 14.06 1.29 -22.21
N ALA A 190 12.97 2.03 -22.40
CA ALA A 190 12.80 3.40 -21.91
C ALA A 190 12.39 3.46 -20.44
N GLN A 191 11.88 2.37 -19.87
CA GLN A 191 11.32 2.34 -18.52
C GLN A 191 12.14 1.49 -17.54
N VAL A 192 12.83 0.44 -18.00
CA VAL A 192 13.44 -0.59 -17.16
C VAL A 192 14.38 -0.06 -16.07
N ASP A 193 15.09 1.04 -16.31
CA ASP A 193 15.97 1.72 -15.35
C ASP A 193 15.39 3.03 -14.79
N GLY A 194 14.09 3.25 -14.98
CA GLY A 194 13.32 4.33 -14.40
C GLY A 194 12.79 4.02 -12.99
N ALA A 195 12.08 4.99 -12.41
CA ALA A 195 11.59 4.97 -11.03
C ALA A 195 10.64 3.81 -10.71
N HIS A 196 9.81 3.43 -11.69
CA HIS A 196 8.83 2.36 -11.55
C HIS A 196 9.48 0.97 -11.49
N TYR A 197 10.73 0.83 -11.96
CA TYR A 197 11.43 -0.45 -12.08
C TYR A 197 12.80 -0.40 -11.39
N TYR A 198 13.92 -0.59 -12.10
CA TYR A 198 15.23 -0.76 -11.47
C TYR A 198 15.96 0.53 -11.11
N GLY A 199 15.49 1.72 -11.50
CA GLY A 199 16.23 2.98 -11.38
C GLY A 199 16.65 3.39 -9.96
N GLY A 200 15.83 3.03 -8.96
CA GLY A 200 16.14 3.24 -7.54
C GLY A 200 17.10 2.21 -6.93
N THR A 201 17.44 1.15 -7.67
CA THR A 201 18.13 -0.04 -7.18
C THR A 201 19.55 -0.14 -7.74
N LYS A 202 20.37 -1.02 -7.16
CA LYS A 202 21.67 -1.39 -7.74
C LYS A 202 21.56 -2.13 -9.09
N PHE A 203 20.34 -2.54 -9.46
CA PHE A 203 20.08 -3.27 -10.70
C PHE A 203 19.82 -2.34 -11.89
N LYS A 204 19.82 -1.01 -11.73
CA LYS A 204 19.62 -0.07 -12.85
C LYS A 204 20.58 -0.36 -14.03
N ASP A 205 21.84 -0.69 -13.71
CA ASP A 205 22.90 -1.06 -14.67
C ASP A 205 23.18 -2.58 -14.68
N GLY A 206 22.26 -3.37 -14.12
CA GLY A 206 22.36 -4.81 -13.99
C GLY A 206 22.18 -5.56 -15.31
N LYS A 207 22.43 -6.87 -15.28
CA LYS A 207 22.30 -7.73 -16.47
C LYS A 207 20.91 -7.66 -17.09
N MET A 208 19.84 -7.63 -16.28
CA MET A 208 18.47 -7.57 -16.78
C MET A 208 18.19 -6.26 -17.53
N SER A 209 18.51 -5.10 -16.95
CA SER A 209 18.33 -3.80 -17.62
C SER A 209 19.12 -3.69 -18.92
N LYS A 210 20.36 -4.19 -18.92
CA LYS A 210 21.20 -4.26 -20.13
C LYS A 210 20.61 -5.20 -21.18
N TRP A 211 20.08 -6.34 -20.76
CA TRP A 211 19.43 -7.28 -21.66
C TRP A 211 18.19 -6.64 -22.31
N VAL A 212 17.34 -5.97 -21.54
CA VAL A 212 16.15 -5.28 -22.06
C VAL A 212 16.55 -4.21 -23.06
N LYS A 213 17.47 -3.31 -22.71
CA LYS A 213 17.94 -2.24 -23.60
C LYS A 213 18.56 -2.74 -24.92
N LYS A 214 19.15 -3.94 -24.91
CA LYS A 214 19.78 -4.54 -26.09
C LYS A 214 18.80 -5.38 -26.92
N ASN A 215 17.87 -6.09 -26.28
CA ASN A 215 17.09 -7.15 -26.94
C ASN A 215 15.61 -6.82 -27.09
N ALA A 216 15.05 -5.89 -26.31
CA ALA A 216 13.65 -5.50 -26.43
C ALA A 216 13.45 -4.49 -27.56
N THR A 217 13.75 -4.90 -28.79
CA THR A 217 13.68 -4.07 -29.99
C THR A 217 12.31 -4.15 -30.67
N PRO A 218 11.94 -3.19 -31.52
CA PRO A 218 10.66 -3.22 -32.23
C PRO A 218 10.43 -4.50 -33.05
N GLU A 219 11.50 -5.10 -33.59
CA GLU A 219 11.42 -6.34 -34.38
C GLU A 219 11.02 -7.54 -33.52
N LYS A 220 11.29 -7.52 -32.22
CA LYS A 220 10.91 -8.57 -31.26
C LYS A 220 9.62 -8.28 -30.51
N ALA A 221 8.90 -7.20 -30.85
CA ALA A 221 7.71 -6.77 -30.12
C ALA A 221 6.64 -7.86 -30.01
N GLU A 222 6.38 -8.62 -31.09
CA GLU A 222 5.40 -9.71 -31.08
C GLU A 222 5.83 -10.89 -30.21
N ASP A 223 7.12 -11.21 -30.18
CA ASP A 223 7.64 -12.29 -29.34
C ASP A 223 7.67 -11.88 -27.86
N LEU A 224 8.01 -10.63 -27.57
CA LEU A 224 7.91 -10.06 -26.22
C LEU A 224 6.47 -10.08 -25.73
N LYS A 225 5.49 -9.73 -26.57
CA LYS A 225 4.07 -9.80 -26.22
C LYS A 225 3.65 -11.21 -25.79
N LYS A 226 4.13 -12.24 -26.49
CA LYS A 226 3.90 -13.65 -26.12
C LYS A 226 4.53 -13.99 -24.77
N VAL A 227 5.79 -13.60 -24.55
CA VAL A 227 6.49 -13.82 -23.29
C VAL A 227 5.84 -13.07 -22.12
N ILE A 228 5.41 -11.83 -22.33
CA ILE A 228 4.70 -11.02 -21.33
C ILE A 228 3.42 -11.74 -20.89
N ALA A 229 2.61 -12.22 -21.83
CA ALA A 229 1.41 -12.96 -21.51
C ALA A 229 1.74 -14.28 -20.79
N ALA A 230 2.76 -15.01 -21.24
CA ALA A 230 3.18 -16.26 -20.61
C ALA A 230 3.64 -16.06 -19.16
N LEU A 231 4.50 -15.07 -18.91
CA LEU A 231 4.99 -14.75 -17.57
C LEU A 231 3.88 -14.20 -16.67
N SER A 232 2.97 -13.39 -17.21
CA SER A 232 1.79 -12.91 -16.47
C SER A 232 0.86 -14.06 -16.08
N ALA A 233 0.70 -15.07 -16.93
CA ALA A 233 -0.16 -16.21 -16.66
C ALA A 233 0.34 -17.08 -15.50
N GLU A 234 1.65 -17.09 -15.22
CA GLU A 234 2.22 -17.77 -14.04
C GLU A 234 1.67 -17.21 -12.72
N ALA A 235 1.29 -15.93 -12.71
CA ALA A 235 0.74 -15.28 -11.54
C ALA A 235 -0.71 -15.70 -11.26
N LYS A 236 -1.47 -16.18 -12.25
CA LYS A 236 -2.88 -16.56 -12.12
C LYS A 236 -3.70 -15.46 -11.42
N LEU A 237 -3.53 -14.22 -11.88
CA LEU A 237 -4.22 -13.06 -11.29
C LEU A 237 -5.69 -13.05 -11.68
N LYS A 238 -6.59 -12.82 -10.71
CA LYS A 238 -8.04 -12.70 -10.96
C LYS A 238 -8.37 -11.70 -12.07
N SER A 239 -7.62 -10.61 -12.17
CA SER A 239 -7.80 -9.57 -13.21
C SER A 239 -7.40 -10.03 -14.61
N GLN A 240 -6.57 -11.07 -14.74
CA GLN A 240 -6.03 -11.55 -16.02
C GLN A 240 -6.70 -12.83 -16.52
N ILE A 241 -7.46 -13.57 -15.69
CA ILE A 241 -8.08 -14.87 -16.04
C ILE A 241 -8.81 -14.84 -17.39
N GLY A 242 -9.58 -13.77 -17.66
CA GLY A 242 -10.32 -13.64 -18.91
C GLY A 242 -9.39 -13.57 -20.14
N ALA A 243 -8.36 -12.72 -20.07
CA ALA A 243 -7.37 -12.58 -21.11
C ALA A 243 -6.50 -13.84 -21.25
N ASP A 244 -6.15 -14.48 -20.15
CA ASP A 244 -5.34 -15.70 -20.15
C ASP A 244 -6.09 -16.89 -20.77
N LYS A 245 -7.41 -16.95 -20.59
CA LYS A 245 -8.25 -17.94 -21.27
C LYS A 245 -8.33 -17.68 -22.78
N ALA A 246 -8.51 -16.43 -23.18
CA ALA A 246 -8.60 -16.06 -24.59
C ALA A 246 -7.26 -16.29 -25.32
N ASP A 247 -6.14 -15.99 -24.66
CA ASP A 247 -4.79 -16.02 -25.23
C ASP A 247 -4.03 -17.31 -24.91
N ALA A 248 -4.73 -18.43 -24.68
CA ALA A 248 -4.11 -19.69 -24.26
C ALA A 248 -3.00 -20.17 -25.21
N GLU A 249 -3.20 -20.04 -26.52
CA GLU A 249 -2.18 -20.42 -27.52
C GLU A 249 -1.01 -19.43 -27.55
N LEU A 250 -1.28 -18.13 -27.40
CA LEU A 250 -0.25 -17.10 -27.31
C LEU A 250 0.65 -17.31 -26.08
N ILE A 251 0.05 -17.68 -24.93
CA ILE A 251 0.77 -18.05 -23.70
C ILE A 251 1.65 -19.28 -23.93
N LYS A 252 1.15 -20.30 -24.64
CA LYS A 252 1.92 -21.50 -24.96
C LYS A 252 3.16 -21.17 -25.82
N GLN A 253 2.99 -20.33 -26.84
CA GLN A 253 4.11 -19.85 -27.66
C GLN A 253 5.11 -19.04 -26.84
N GLY A 254 4.62 -18.17 -25.95
CA GLY A 254 5.47 -17.38 -25.06
C GLY A 254 6.33 -18.23 -24.13
N ARG A 255 5.78 -19.31 -23.56
CA ARG A 255 6.56 -20.26 -22.76
C ARG A 255 7.67 -20.94 -23.56
N ALA A 256 7.41 -21.30 -24.82
CA ALA A 256 8.42 -21.88 -25.69
C ALA A 256 9.55 -20.88 -26.01
N LEU A 257 9.20 -19.61 -26.26
CA LEU A 257 10.17 -18.54 -26.51
C LEU A 257 11.06 -18.26 -25.30
N MET A 258 10.52 -18.32 -24.07
CA MET A 258 11.31 -18.15 -22.84
C MET A 258 12.44 -19.18 -22.71
N THR A 259 12.16 -20.42 -23.12
CA THR A 259 13.11 -21.55 -23.11
C THR A 259 13.94 -21.68 -24.38
N GLY A 260 13.68 -20.83 -25.39
CA GLY A 260 14.27 -20.90 -26.73
C GLY A 260 14.88 -19.57 -27.15
N ASP A 261 14.35 -18.97 -28.21
CA ASP A 261 15.00 -17.87 -28.97
C ASP A 261 15.20 -16.55 -28.20
N LEU A 262 14.40 -16.29 -27.16
CA LEU A 262 14.60 -15.13 -26.29
C LEU A 262 15.55 -15.41 -25.12
N ALA A 263 15.96 -16.67 -24.96
CA ALA A 263 17.03 -17.11 -24.06
C ALA A 263 16.87 -16.59 -22.62
N CYS A 264 15.62 -16.45 -22.15
CA CYS A 264 15.34 -16.01 -20.78
C CYS A 264 15.93 -17.00 -19.76
N THR A 265 15.95 -18.28 -20.14
CA THR A 265 16.52 -19.36 -19.34
C THR A 265 18.05 -19.39 -19.29
N ASP A 266 18.76 -18.57 -20.06
CA ASP A 266 20.22 -18.43 -19.91
C ASP A 266 20.62 -17.84 -18.55
N CYS A 267 19.67 -17.16 -17.90
CA CYS A 267 19.87 -16.56 -16.58
C CYS A 267 18.84 -17.01 -15.56
N HIS A 268 17.60 -17.26 -15.97
CA HIS A 268 16.48 -17.57 -15.08
C HIS A 268 16.10 -19.06 -15.09
N SER A 269 15.81 -19.63 -13.92
CA SER A 269 15.07 -20.90 -13.89
C SER A 269 13.62 -20.68 -14.36
N PHE A 270 13.07 -21.64 -15.11
CA PHE A 270 11.66 -21.66 -15.49
C PHE A 270 11.15 -23.09 -15.72
N GLY A 271 10.21 -23.54 -14.88
CA GLY A 271 9.62 -24.88 -14.91
C GLY A 271 10.56 -25.96 -14.37
N LYS A 272 11.76 -26.09 -14.96
CA LYS A 272 12.83 -26.96 -14.46
C LYS A 272 13.82 -26.11 -13.67
N LYS A 273 14.18 -26.58 -12.47
CA LYS A 273 15.18 -25.94 -11.63
C LYS A 273 16.56 -26.04 -12.28
N ASP A 274 17.24 -24.92 -12.38
CA ASP A 274 18.61 -24.80 -12.81
C ASP A 274 19.46 -24.32 -11.62
N PRO A 275 20.37 -25.15 -11.07
CA PRO A 275 21.22 -24.78 -9.95
C PRO A 275 22.26 -23.71 -10.31
N ASP A 276 22.55 -23.54 -11.60
CA ASP A 276 23.53 -22.57 -12.11
C ASP A 276 22.87 -21.24 -12.54
N ALA A 277 21.54 -21.14 -12.42
CA ALA A 277 20.79 -19.93 -12.71
C ALA A 277 21.34 -18.75 -11.90
N THR A 278 21.55 -17.62 -12.59
CA THR A 278 22.16 -16.42 -11.99
C THR A 278 21.16 -15.29 -11.70
N ALA A 279 19.88 -15.55 -11.95
CA ALA A 279 18.75 -14.65 -11.77
C ALA A 279 17.54 -15.38 -11.13
N PRO A 280 16.53 -14.64 -10.60
CA PRO A 280 15.41 -15.23 -9.87
C PRO A 280 14.64 -16.29 -10.67
N ASP A 281 14.18 -17.34 -9.99
CA ASP A 281 13.31 -18.36 -10.56
C ASP A 281 11.96 -17.74 -10.95
N LEU A 282 11.60 -17.91 -12.23
CA LEU A 282 10.36 -17.40 -12.83
C LEU A 282 9.23 -18.43 -12.76
N THR A 283 9.48 -19.63 -12.23
CA THR A 283 8.44 -20.65 -12.04
C THR A 283 7.37 -20.15 -11.09
N ALA A 284 6.11 -20.13 -11.55
CA ALA A 284 4.99 -19.54 -10.81
C ALA A 284 5.23 -18.07 -10.42
N TYR A 285 5.97 -17.32 -11.22
CA TYR A 285 6.25 -15.89 -11.03
C TYR A 285 4.97 -15.10 -10.70
N GLY A 286 5.04 -14.23 -9.69
CA GLY A 286 3.90 -13.41 -9.27
C GLY A 286 2.76 -14.17 -8.57
N SER A 287 2.79 -15.51 -8.51
CA SER A 287 1.81 -16.29 -7.75
C SER A 287 1.84 -15.96 -6.26
N ARG A 288 0.75 -16.28 -5.54
CA ARG A 288 0.69 -16.07 -4.07
C ARG A 288 1.87 -16.74 -3.35
N GLY A 289 2.21 -17.97 -3.75
CA GLY A 289 3.33 -18.72 -3.18
C GLY A 289 4.67 -18.06 -3.49
N TRP A 290 4.87 -17.61 -4.73
CA TRP A 290 6.08 -16.92 -5.14
C TRP A 290 6.30 -15.63 -4.34
N ILE A 291 5.28 -14.77 -4.24
CA ILE A 291 5.35 -13.51 -3.49
C ILE A 291 5.57 -13.77 -2.00
N THR A 292 4.88 -14.76 -1.41
CA THR A 292 5.06 -15.12 0.01
C THR A 292 6.50 -15.55 0.29
N ARG A 293 7.08 -16.41 -0.56
CA ARG A 293 8.49 -16.82 -0.42
C ARG A 293 9.44 -15.64 -0.61
N PHE A 294 9.18 -14.78 -1.59
CA PHE A 294 10.03 -13.63 -1.89
C PHE A 294 10.05 -12.62 -0.74
N ILE A 295 8.91 -12.29 -0.15
CA ILE A 295 8.82 -11.44 1.05
C ILE A 295 9.47 -12.13 2.26
N SER A 296 9.29 -13.44 2.39
CA SER A 296 9.88 -14.21 3.51
C SER A 296 11.40 -14.15 3.49
N ASN A 297 12.02 -14.45 2.35
CA ASN A 297 13.47 -14.44 2.18
C ASN A 297 13.89 -14.11 0.74
N PRO A 298 14.08 -12.82 0.39
CA PRO A 298 14.54 -12.41 -0.95
C PRO A 298 16.02 -12.77 -1.21
N SER A 299 16.76 -13.16 -0.16
CA SER A 299 18.15 -13.62 -0.24
C SER A 299 18.26 -15.14 -0.43
N HIS A 300 17.14 -15.85 -0.62
CA HIS A 300 17.16 -17.27 -0.97
C HIS A 300 17.83 -17.49 -2.33
N PRO A 301 18.52 -18.62 -2.58
CA PRO A 301 19.17 -18.92 -3.86
C PRO A 301 18.23 -18.87 -5.07
N ASP A 302 16.96 -19.24 -4.88
CA ASP A 302 15.93 -19.17 -5.93
C ASP A 302 15.56 -17.71 -6.33
N PHE A 303 16.09 -16.69 -5.62
CA PHE A 303 15.83 -15.28 -5.89
C PHE A 303 17.13 -14.53 -6.15
N TYR A 304 17.53 -13.61 -5.24
CA TYR A 304 18.71 -12.79 -5.43
C TYR A 304 19.94 -13.31 -4.69
N GLY A 305 19.81 -14.29 -3.78
CA GLY A 305 20.96 -14.81 -3.05
C GLY A 305 21.78 -13.70 -2.38
N LYS A 306 23.11 -13.80 -2.51
CA LYS A 306 24.07 -12.75 -2.09
C LYS A 306 23.93 -11.42 -2.86
N ARG A 307 23.22 -11.42 -3.99
CA ARG A 307 22.97 -10.22 -4.81
C ARG A 307 21.70 -9.49 -4.40
N ASN A 308 20.99 -9.89 -3.35
CA ASN A 308 19.90 -9.08 -2.79
C ASN A 308 20.41 -7.65 -2.51
N ASP A 309 19.66 -6.63 -2.92
CA ASP A 309 20.08 -5.23 -2.79
C ASP A 309 20.01 -4.78 -1.33
N ARG A 310 18.79 -4.61 -0.84
CA ARG A 310 18.50 -4.11 0.50
C ARG A 310 17.16 -4.60 1.05
N MET A 311 16.48 -5.52 0.34
CA MET A 311 15.18 -6.01 0.79
C MET A 311 15.37 -6.94 1.99
N GLN A 312 14.58 -6.73 3.04
CA GLN A 312 14.69 -7.49 4.27
C GLN A 312 14.05 -8.88 4.11
N SER A 313 14.62 -9.90 4.77
CA SER A 313 13.97 -11.20 4.94
C SER A 313 12.96 -11.10 6.07
N PHE A 314 11.70 -10.79 5.75
CA PHE A 314 10.70 -10.40 6.76
C PHE A 314 10.33 -11.56 7.69
N ALA A 315 10.23 -12.78 7.17
CA ALA A 315 9.94 -13.96 7.99
C ALA A 315 11.16 -14.38 8.81
N ASP A 316 12.33 -14.49 8.17
CA ASP A 316 13.57 -14.93 8.84
C ASP A 316 13.98 -13.98 9.97
N LYS A 317 13.71 -12.67 9.80
CA LYS A 317 13.94 -11.64 10.82
C LYS A 317 12.76 -11.41 11.76
N GLN A 318 11.68 -12.19 11.64
CA GLN A 318 10.48 -12.10 12.47
C GLN A 318 9.83 -10.69 12.48
N ILE A 319 9.96 -9.96 11.38
CA ILE A 319 9.34 -8.63 11.22
C ILE A 319 7.86 -8.77 10.89
N LEU A 320 7.52 -9.78 10.08
CA LEU A 320 6.15 -10.13 9.72
C LEU A 320 5.91 -11.62 9.93
N ASP A 321 4.73 -11.95 10.47
CA ASP A 321 4.29 -13.33 10.55
C ASP A 321 3.74 -13.84 9.20
N ALA A 322 3.53 -15.16 9.10
CA ALA A 322 3.04 -15.80 7.87
C ALA A 322 1.67 -15.26 7.41
N LYS A 323 0.81 -14.83 8.35
CA LYS A 323 -0.50 -14.28 8.05
C LYS A 323 -0.38 -12.89 7.44
N GLN A 324 0.44 -12.02 8.02
CA GLN A 324 0.71 -10.68 7.51
C GLN A 324 1.35 -10.72 6.12
N ILE A 325 2.31 -11.63 5.90
CA ILE A 325 2.91 -11.84 4.58
C ILE A 325 1.85 -12.32 3.58
N GLY A 326 0.96 -13.23 4.00
CA GLY A 326 -0.16 -13.68 3.17
C GLY A 326 -1.10 -12.54 2.77
N LEU A 327 -1.49 -11.69 3.72
CA LEU A 327 -2.36 -10.53 3.47
C LEU A 327 -1.69 -9.52 2.52
N LEU A 328 -0.39 -9.27 2.66
CA LEU A 328 0.38 -8.45 1.71
C LEU A 328 0.41 -9.07 0.32
N ALA A 329 0.67 -10.37 0.21
CA ALA A 329 0.71 -11.06 -1.07
C ALA A 329 -0.65 -11.00 -1.77
N ASP A 330 -1.73 -11.26 -1.05
CA ASP A 330 -3.10 -11.20 -1.57
C ASP A 330 -3.48 -9.76 -1.99
N TRP A 331 -3.05 -8.75 -1.23
CA TRP A 331 -3.26 -7.35 -1.58
C TRP A 331 -2.46 -6.88 -2.81
N LEU A 332 -1.19 -7.27 -2.92
CA LEU A 332 -0.39 -6.92 -4.11
C LEU A 332 -0.96 -7.54 -5.39
N ARG A 333 -1.60 -8.71 -5.27
CA ARG A 333 -2.19 -9.45 -6.39
C ARG A 333 -3.61 -9.03 -6.76
N GLY A 334 -4.29 -8.17 -5.98
CA GLY A 334 -5.70 -7.88 -6.24
C GLY A 334 -6.67 -8.96 -5.73
N GLU A 335 -6.23 -9.86 -4.86
CA GLU A 335 -6.95 -11.09 -4.47
C GLU A 335 -7.73 -10.89 -3.17
N TRP A 336 -8.86 -10.19 -3.25
CA TRP A 336 -9.82 -10.08 -2.16
C TRP A 336 -11.26 -10.15 -2.67
N TYR A 337 -12.18 -10.30 -1.71
CA TYR A 337 -13.60 -10.23 -1.99
C TYR A 337 -13.99 -8.82 -2.44
N VAL A 338 -14.54 -8.73 -3.65
CA VAL A 338 -15.14 -7.53 -4.20
C VAL A 338 -16.63 -7.83 -4.33
N PRO A 339 -17.51 -7.06 -3.65
CA PRO A 339 -18.94 -7.28 -3.77
C PRO A 339 -19.38 -7.10 -5.24
N PRO A 340 -20.36 -7.86 -5.73
CA PRO A 340 -20.94 -7.62 -7.04
C PRO A 340 -21.40 -6.16 -7.15
N LYS A 341 -21.19 -5.51 -8.29
CA LYS A 341 -21.78 -4.19 -8.53
C LYS A 341 -23.29 -4.33 -8.35
N SER A 342 -23.88 -3.64 -7.37
CA SER A 342 -25.32 -3.63 -7.21
C SER A 342 -25.92 -3.07 -8.50
N VAL A 343 -26.69 -3.88 -9.22
CA VAL A 343 -27.63 -3.35 -10.22
C VAL A 343 -28.56 -2.46 -9.41
N ALA A 344 -28.50 -1.15 -9.63
CA ALA A 344 -29.39 -0.21 -8.98
C ALA A 344 -30.83 -0.73 -9.20
N LYS A 345 -31.53 -1.00 -8.09
CA LYS A 345 -32.94 -1.35 -8.12
C LYS A 345 -33.79 -0.11 -8.33
#